data_AF-A0A640SJZ9-F1
#
_entry.id   AF-A0A640SJZ9-F1
#
_cell.length_a   1.000
_cell.length_b   1.000
_cell.length_c   1.000
_cell.angle_alpha   90.00
_cell.angle_beta   90.00
_cell.angle_gamma   90.00
#
_symmetry.space_group_name_H-M   'P 1'
#
loop_
_entity.id
_entity.type
_entity.pdbx_description
1 polymer ?
#
loop_
_entity_poly.entity_id
_entity_poly.type
_entity_poly.pdbx_seq_one_letter_code
_entity_poly.pdbx_strand_id
1 'polypeptide(L)'
;MAHADRFLSIRRDPYSDEVLARGGDPEAHSLLQRTGFVPVVRAHETYHRVPTNLAEHDEARLATKAVARLRSTSYHVDCDKDFDTDDRPTHHLPLGTSVAHIAESIREATTTDEVADTLAELTAPHDGVLAALDDVLVALAEFHEGLGDAADPHIARRLRYLADERLGVIRSDLSHTRNDLADRHVPHPGRSICTEQVPANERERSAVCACPPPPRTVPAPPPPPVAAAMRR
;
A
#
# COMPACT_ATOMS: atom_id res chain seq x y z
N MET A 1 4.07 11.09 17.93
CA MET A 1 2.88 11.24 17.07
C MET A 1 1.65 11.03 17.94
N ALA A 2 0.64 11.89 17.81
CA ALA A 2 -0.37 12.13 18.83
C ALA A 2 -1.36 10.97 19.02
N HIS A 3 -1.67 10.64 20.27
CA HIS A 3 -2.69 9.66 20.66
C HIS A 3 -4.14 10.06 20.29
N ALA A 4 -4.34 11.24 19.68
CA ALA A 4 -5.66 11.80 19.37
C ALA A 4 -6.36 11.11 18.19
N ASP A 5 -5.63 10.46 17.28
CA ASP A 5 -6.21 9.86 16.07
C ASP A 5 -6.65 8.39 16.26
N ARG A 6 -6.53 7.83 17.47
CA ARG A 6 -6.91 6.42 17.76
C ARG A 6 -8.32 6.25 18.32
N PHE A 7 -9.20 7.22 18.07
CA PHE A 7 -10.59 7.18 18.49
C PHE A 7 -11.51 6.94 17.29
N LEU A 8 -12.40 5.95 17.42
CA LEU A 8 -13.42 5.64 16.43
C LEU A 8 -14.77 5.47 17.10
N SER A 9 -15.84 5.78 16.38
CA SER A 9 -17.20 5.41 16.76
C SER A 9 -17.80 4.43 15.77
N ILE A 10 -18.47 3.39 16.26
CA ILE A 10 -19.21 2.41 15.46
C ILE A 10 -20.63 2.30 16.01
N ARG A 11 -21.60 2.89 15.31
CA ARG A 11 -22.98 3.00 15.78
C ARG A 11 -23.98 2.88 14.65
N ARG A 12 -25.21 2.49 14.98
CA ARG A 12 -26.35 2.58 14.06
C ARG A 12 -26.80 4.03 13.97
N ASP A 13 -26.85 4.57 12.77
CA ASP A 13 -27.24 5.94 12.52
C ASP A 13 -28.76 6.09 12.69
N PRO A 14 -29.23 7.02 13.55
CA PRO A 14 -30.65 7.13 13.86
C PRO A 14 -31.50 7.64 12.69
N TYR A 15 -30.88 8.19 11.64
CA TYR A 15 -31.60 8.75 10.48
C TYR A 15 -31.65 7.79 9.30
N SER A 16 -30.57 7.05 9.05
CA SER A 16 -30.51 6.10 7.93
C SER A 16 -30.71 4.65 8.34
N ASP A 17 -30.73 4.35 9.64
CA ASP A 17 -30.71 3.00 10.20
C ASP A 17 -29.47 2.18 9.79
N GLU A 18 -28.47 2.81 9.16
CA GLU A 18 -27.25 2.14 8.70
C GLU A 18 -26.22 2.07 9.83
N VAL A 19 -25.44 1.00 9.90
CA VAL A 19 -24.28 0.93 10.80
C VAL A 19 -23.10 1.67 10.19
N LEU A 20 -22.66 2.73 10.87
CA LEU A 20 -21.61 3.63 10.42
C LEU A 20 -20.40 3.58 11.37
N ALA A 21 -19.21 3.63 10.80
CA ALA A 21 -17.95 3.81 11.49
C ALA A 21 -17.31 5.14 11.09
N ARG A 22 -17.03 6.02 12.07
CA ARG A 22 -16.47 7.36 11.88
C ARG A 22 -15.18 7.54 12.68
N GLY A 23 -14.31 8.43 12.20
CA GLY A 23 -13.01 8.73 12.80
C GLY A 23 -11.92 7.71 12.47
N GLY A 24 -10.82 7.79 13.22
CA GLY A 24 -9.62 6.98 13.01
C GLY A 24 -8.67 7.55 11.96
N ASP A 25 -7.57 6.82 11.77
CA ASP A 25 -6.50 7.11 10.82
C ASP A 25 -6.57 6.14 9.61
N PRO A 26 -5.67 6.26 8.60
CA PRO A 26 -5.67 5.36 7.45
C PRO A 26 -5.49 3.86 7.80
N GLU A 27 -4.84 3.54 8.92
CA GLU A 27 -4.72 2.16 9.41
C GLU A 27 -6.08 1.64 9.89
N ALA A 28 -6.82 2.44 10.67
CA ALA A 28 -8.16 2.11 11.11
C ALA A 28 -9.13 1.93 9.92
N HIS A 29 -9.06 2.80 8.90
CA HIS A 29 -9.84 2.64 7.67
C HIS A 29 -9.50 1.33 6.94
N SER A 30 -8.24 0.95 6.89
CA SER A 30 -7.81 -0.33 6.32
C SER A 30 -8.36 -1.53 7.11
N LEU A 31 -8.41 -1.44 8.45
CA LEU A 31 -8.99 -2.47 9.31
C LEU A 31 -10.50 -2.61 9.09
N LEU A 32 -11.22 -1.49 8.97
CA LEU A 32 -12.66 -1.45 8.67
C LEU A 32 -12.99 -2.09 7.32
N GLN A 33 -12.24 -1.78 6.27
CA GLN A 33 -12.47 -2.42 4.97
C GLN A 33 -12.24 -3.94 5.03
N ARG A 34 -11.21 -4.38 5.75
CA ARG A 34 -10.93 -5.80 5.97
C ARG A 34 -11.94 -6.52 6.86
N THR A 35 -12.79 -5.80 7.59
CA THR A 35 -13.92 -6.40 8.32
C THR A 35 -15.19 -6.46 7.49
N GLY A 36 -15.20 -5.85 6.30
CA GLY A 36 -16.32 -5.85 5.36
C GLY A 36 -17.05 -4.52 5.25
N PHE A 37 -16.58 -3.46 5.92
CA PHE A 37 -17.17 -2.13 5.76
C PHE A 37 -16.79 -1.51 4.42
N VAL A 38 -17.69 -0.72 3.86
CA VAL A 38 -17.52 0.01 2.60
C VAL A 38 -17.18 1.47 2.91
N PRO A 39 -16.10 2.04 2.33
CA PRO A 39 -15.76 3.43 2.53
C PRO A 39 -16.73 4.35 1.79
N VAL A 40 -17.07 5.48 2.43
CA VAL A 40 -17.83 6.59 1.83
C VAL A 40 -16.98 7.85 1.96
N VAL A 41 -16.50 8.33 0.81
CA VAL A 41 -15.64 9.51 0.72
C VAL A 41 -16.48 10.73 0.36
N ARG A 42 -16.51 11.72 1.24
CA ARG A 42 -17.12 13.03 1.02
C ARG A 42 -16.04 14.12 1.04
N ALA A 43 -16.37 15.31 0.54
CA ALA A 43 -15.42 16.43 0.41
C ALA A 43 -14.70 16.81 1.72
N HIS A 44 -15.29 16.55 2.88
CA HIS A 44 -14.75 16.94 4.19
C HIS A 44 -14.65 15.78 5.19
N GLU A 45 -15.02 14.56 4.79
CA GLU A 45 -15.06 13.42 5.70
C GLU A 45 -14.94 12.10 4.94
N THR A 46 -14.20 11.16 5.49
CA THR A 46 -14.27 9.74 5.09
C THR A 46 -14.84 8.96 6.26
N TYR A 47 -15.96 8.28 6.03
CA TYR A 47 -16.54 7.34 6.98
C TYR A 47 -16.77 6.01 6.31
N HIS A 48 -17.10 4.98 7.09
CA HIS A 48 -17.34 3.64 6.59
C HIS A 48 -18.75 3.20 6.96
N ARG A 49 -19.41 2.46 6.08
CA ARG A 49 -20.74 1.89 6.33
C ARG A 49 -20.71 0.38 6.16
N VAL A 50 -21.60 -0.32 6.84
CA VAL A 50 -21.87 -1.73 6.55
C VAL A 50 -22.48 -1.86 5.13
N PRO A 51 -22.19 -2.94 4.38
CA PRO A 51 -22.80 -3.17 3.07
C PRO A 51 -24.32 -3.13 3.11
N THR A 52 -24.94 -2.63 2.05
CA THR A 52 -26.40 -2.61 1.91
C THR A 52 -26.94 -4.01 1.65
N ASN A 53 -28.23 -4.22 1.94
CA ASN A 53 -28.94 -5.50 1.72
C ASN A 53 -28.47 -6.66 2.64
N LEU A 54 -27.92 -6.34 3.80
CA LEU A 54 -27.64 -7.32 4.85
C LEU A 54 -28.83 -7.42 5.81
N ALA A 55 -29.04 -8.61 6.37
CA ALA A 55 -29.94 -8.76 7.50
C ALA A 55 -29.32 -8.13 8.75
N GLU A 56 -30.15 -7.59 9.66
CA GLU A 56 -29.68 -6.89 10.86
C GLU A 56 -28.67 -7.70 11.69
N HIS A 57 -28.87 -9.02 11.81
CA HIS A 57 -27.94 -9.91 12.50
C HIS A 57 -26.57 -10.00 11.82
N ASP A 58 -26.51 -9.94 10.49
CA ASP A 58 -25.27 -9.92 9.73
C ASP A 58 -24.56 -8.57 9.89
N GLU A 59 -25.31 -7.47 9.90
CA GLU A 59 -24.77 -6.13 10.17
C GLU A 59 -24.12 -6.06 11.55
N ALA A 60 -24.84 -6.53 12.58
CA ALA A 60 -24.33 -6.60 13.95
C ALA A 60 -23.07 -7.47 14.02
N ARG A 61 -23.05 -8.64 13.36
CA ARG A 61 -21.87 -9.51 13.31
C ARG A 61 -20.65 -8.81 12.70
N LEU A 62 -20.83 -8.05 11.62
CA LEU A 62 -19.73 -7.29 11.00
C LEU A 62 -19.24 -6.16 11.92
N ALA A 63 -20.16 -5.45 12.58
CA ALA A 63 -19.85 -4.40 13.53
C ALA A 63 -19.05 -4.94 14.73
N THR A 64 -19.51 -6.03 15.36
CA THR A 64 -18.81 -6.71 16.46
C THR A 64 -17.41 -7.17 16.02
N LYS A 65 -17.28 -7.75 14.82
CA LYS A 65 -15.97 -8.16 14.25
C LYS A 65 -15.04 -6.96 14.04
N ALA A 66 -15.58 -5.81 13.62
CA ALA A 66 -14.82 -4.58 13.47
C ALA A 66 -14.33 -4.03 14.82
N VAL A 67 -15.20 -3.98 15.83
CA VAL A 67 -14.85 -3.57 17.20
C VAL A 67 -13.72 -4.45 17.75
N ALA A 68 -13.84 -5.78 17.63
CA ALA A 68 -12.83 -6.72 18.10
C ALA A 68 -11.44 -6.47 17.46
N ARG A 69 -11.40 -6.30 16.12
CA ARG A 69 -10.14 -6.07 15.37
C ARG A 69 -9.52 -4.69 15.59
N LEU A 70 -10.34 -3.66 15.77
CA LEU A 70 -9.82 -2.32 16.08
C LEU A 70 -9.23 -2.31 17.49
N ARG A 71 -9.93 -2.88 18.46
CA ARG A 71 -9.44 -2.95 19.84
C ARG A 71 -8.22 -3.85 19.99
N SER A 72 -8.06 -4.90 19.18
CA SER A 72 -6.82 -5.71 19.16
C SER A 72 -5.59 -4.93 18.69
N THR A 73 -5.79 -3.77 18.05
CA THR A 73 -4.74 -2.86 17.56
C THR A 73 -4.64 -1.60 18.43
N SER A 74 -5.16 -1.65 19.66
CA SER A 74 -5.13 -0.57 20.65
C SER A 74 -5.92 0.70 20.26
N TYR A 75 -6.90 0.59 19.37
CA TYR A 75 -7.85 1.69 19.13
C TYR A 75 -8.91 1.75 20.23
N HIS A 76 -9.27 2.98 20.60
CA HIS A 76 -10.43 3.22 21.45
C HIS A 76 -11.68 3.29 20.56
N VAL A 77 -12.60 2.35 20.77
CA VAL A 77 -13.82 2.24 19.96
C VAL A 77 -15.04 2.47 20.84
N ASP A 78 -15.74 3.57 20.57
CA ASP A 78 -17.03 3.90 21.13
C ASP A 78 -18.15 3.27 20.28
N CYS A 79 -18.85 2.28 20.81
CA CYS A 79 -19.84 1.52 20.04
C CYS A 79 -21.18 1.37 20.75
N ASP A 80 -22.21 1.02 19.98
CA ASP A 80 -23.49 0.62 20.55
C ASP A 80 -23.34 -0.71 21.32
N LYS A 81 -24.19 -0.91 22.33
CA LYS A 81 -24.11 -2.06 23.24
C LYS A 81 -24.17 -3.39 22.51
N ASP A 82 -24.94 -3.45 21.43
CA ASP A 82 -25.13 -4.66 20.64
C ASP A 82 -23.87 -5.08 19.85
N PHE A 83 -22.92 -4.15 19.69
CA PHE A 83 -21.64 -4.40 19.01
C PHE A 83 -20.48 -4.60 19.98
N ASP A 84 -20.69 -4.33 21.27
CA ASP A 84 -19.63 -4.33 22.27
C ASP A 84 -19.11 -5.75 22.53
N THR A 85 -17.78 -5.89 22.47
CA THR A 85 -17.12 -7.19 22.65
C THR A 85 -15.72 -7.05 23.22
N ASP A 86 -15.38 -7.99 24.09
CA ASP A 86 -14.04 -8.13 24.66
C ASP A 86 -13.12 -9.03 23.83
N ASP A 87 -13.60 -9.60 22.72
CA ASP A 87 -12.78 -10.41 21.84
C ASP A 87 -11.63 -9.59 21.20
N ARG A 88 -10.43 -10.20 21.15
CA ARG A 88 -9.20 -9.59 20.63
C ARG A 88 -8.50 -10.62 19.74
N PRO A 89 -8.97 -10.78 18.48
CA PRO A 89 -8.37 -11.74 17.56
C PRO A 89 -6.91 -11.37 17.26
N THR A 90 -6.12 -12.38 16.88
CA THR A 90 -4.72 -12.17 16.48
C THR A 90 -4.62 -11.28 15.25
N HIS A 91 -3.76 -10.27 15.34
CA HIS A 91 -3.50 -9.37 14.23
C HIS A 91 -2.43 -9.99 13.30
N HIS A 92 -2.80 -10.25 12.05
CA HIS A 92 -1.86 -10.70 11.01
C HIS A 92 -1.41 -9.52 10.16
N LEU A 93 -0.13 -9.52 9.80
CA LEU A 93 0.45 -8.49 8.95
C LEU A 93 -0.15 -8.58 7.54
N PRO A 94 -0.61 -7.46 6.93
CA PRO A 94 -1.15 -7.48 5.57
C PRO A 94 -0.09 -7.88 4.53
N LEU A 95 -0.51 -8.56 3.46
CA LEU A 95 0.36 -8.87 2.31
C LEU A 95 1.04 -7.62 1.73
N GLY A 96 0.33 -6.49 1.74
CA GLY A 96 0.88 -5.19 1.30
C GLY A 96 2.13 -4.76 2.08
N THR A 97 2.34 -5.22 3.31
CA THR A 97 3.56 -4.95 4.05
C THR A 97 4.77 -5.69 3.47
N SER A 98 4.57 -6.89 2.93
CA SER A 98 5.63 -7.64 2.24
C SER A 98 6.04 -6.92 0.96
N VAL A 99 5.08 -6.41 0.20
CA VAL A 99 5.36 -5.58 -1.00
C VAL A 99 6.02 -4.25 -0.62
N ALA A 100 5.62 -3.63 0.49
CA ALA A 100 6.24 -2.39 0.97
C ALA A 100 7.72 -2.60 1.37
N HIS A 101 8.08 -3.80 1.85
CA HIS A 101 9.45 -4.14 2.17
C HIS A 101 10.36 -4.09 0.93
N ILE A 102 9.86 -4.47 -0.26
CA ILE A 102 10.60 -4.34 -1.53
C ILE A 102 11.07 -2.90 -1.75
N ALA A 103 10.20 -1.92 -1.46
CA ALA A 103 10.57 -0.51 -1.58
C ALA A 103 11.64 -0.09 -0.55
N GLU A 104 11.65 -0.68 0.64
CA GLU A 104 12.71 -0.46 1.64
C GLU A 104 14.03 -1.08 1.18
N SER A 105 14.01 -2.33 0.72
CA SER A 105 15.19 -3.01 0.17
C SER A 105 15.82 -2.19 -0.99
N ILE A 106 15.01 -1.61 -1.87
CA ILE A 106 15.51 -0.70 -2.93
C ILE A 106 16.11 0.59 -2.34
N ARG A 107 15.58 1.13 -1.24
CA ARG A 107 16.15 2.32 -0.56
C ARG A 107 17.48 2.01 0.11
N GLU A 108 17.65 0.81 0.62
CA GLU A 108 18.86 0.36 1.31
C GLU A 108 19.94 -0.15 0.32
N ALA A 109 19.54 -0.61 -0.87
CA ALA A 109 20.43 -1.15 -1.87
C ALA A 109 21.57 -0.20 -2.25
N THR A 110 22.77 -0.76 -2.29
CA THR A 110 24.04 -0.09 -2.55
C THR A 110 24.61 -0.41 -3.92
N THR A 111 24.08 -1.42 -4.61
CA THR A 111 24.51 -1.83 -5.96
C THR A 111 23.32 -1.95 -6.91
N THR A 112 23.58 -1.88 -8.22
CA THR A 112 22.53 -2.13 -9.23
C THR A 112 22.03 -3.56 -9.21
N ASP A 113 22.89 -4.51 -8.84
CA ASP A 113 22.57 -5.95 -8.78
C ASP A 113 21.56 -6.22 -7.66
N GLU A 114 21.76 -5.64 -6.48
CA GLU A 114 20.80 -5.72 -5.37
C GLU A 114 19.41 -5.19 -5.75
N VAL A 115 19.36 -4.08 -6.50
CA VAL A 115 18.09 -3.53 -6.99
C VAL A 115 17.48 -4.44 -8.05
N ALA A 116 18.27 -4.99 -8.97
CA ALA A 116 17.79 -5.88 -10.02
C ALA A 116 17.24 -7.20 -9.47
N ASP A 117 17.88 -7.74 -8.43
CA ASP A 117 17.41 -8.92 -7.69
C ASP A 117 16.11 -8.60 -6.95
N THR A 118 16.06 -7.45 -6.25
CA THR A 118 14.84 -7.01 -5.56
C THR A 118 13.67 -6.78 -6.53
N LEU A 119 13.94 -6.25 -7.73
CA LEU A 119 12.91 -6.08 -8.76
C LEU A 119 12.44 -7.41 -9.37
N ALA A 120 13.21 -8.49 -9.26
CA ALA A 120 12.77 -9.81 -9.70
C ALA A 120 11.55 -10.29 -8.90
N GLU A 121 11.43 -9.95 -7.61
CA GLU A 121 10.25 -10.24 -6.79
C GLU A 121 8.96 -9.63 -7.36
N LEU A 122 9.07 -8.51 -8.07
CA LEU A 122 7.93 -7.87 -8.74
C LEU A 122 7.68 -8.43 -10.14
N THR A 123 8.75 -8.74 -10.87
CA THR A 123 8.73 -8.94 -12.33
C THR A 123 8.89 -10.39 -12.77
N ALA A 124 9.17 -11.31 -11.85
CA ALA A 124 9.30 -12.73 -12.16
C ALA A 124 8.04 -13.22 -12.91
N PRO A 125 8.22 -13.95 -14.02
CA PRO A 125 7.14 -14.19 -14.98
C PRO A 125 6.01 -15.07 -14.42
N HIS A 126 6.26 -15.86 -13.39
CA HIS A 126 5.31 -16.83 -12.84
C HIS A 126 4.90 -16.51 -11.40
N ASP A 127 5.86 -16.22 -10.52
CA ASP A 127 5.66 -16.01 -9.07
C ASP A 127 5.89 -14.56 -8.63
N GLY A 128 6.15 -13.65 -9.57
CA GLY A 128 6.28 -12.23 -9.28
C GLY A 128 4.94 -11.58 -8.88
N VAL A 129 5.01 -10.52 -8.10
CA VAL A 129 3.81 -9.78 -7.61
C VAL A 129 2.89 -9.35 -8.76
N LEU A 130 3.45 -8.92 -9.91
CA LEU A 130 2.65 -8.50 -11.06
C LEU A 130 1.99 -9.68 -11.78
N ALA A 131 2.62 -10.87 -11.80
CA ALA A 131 2.00 -12.08 -12.34
C ALA A 131 0.84 -12.54 -11.45
N ALA A 132 1.04 -12.55 -10.13
CA ALA A 132 -0.02 -12.89 -9.18
C ALA A 132 -1.20 -11.91 -9.23
N LEU A 133 -0.95 -10.62 -9.50
CA LEU A 133 -2.01 -9.63 -9.67
C LEU A 133 -2.81 -9.84 -10.97
N ASP A 134 -2.15 -10.31 -12.03
CA ASP A 134 -2.80 -10.72 -13.29
C ASP A 134 -3.80 -11.85 -13.02
N ASP A 135 -3.36 -12.91 -12.34
CA ASP A 135 -4.21 -14.04 -11.94
C ASP A 135 -5.42 -13.60 -11.11
N VAL A 136 -5.25 -12.64 -10.19
CA VAL A 136 -6.34 -12.08 -9.38
C VAL A 136 -7.37 -11.38 -10.28
N LEU A 137 -6.93 -10.60 -11.27
CA LEU A 137 -7.84 -9.90 -12.18
C LEU A 137 -8.59 -10.88 -13.09
N VAL A 138 -7.92 -11.93 -13.58
CA VAL A 138 -8.52 -12.99 -14.38
C VAL A 138 -9.56 -13.76 -13.57
N ALA A 139 -9.21 -14.22 -12.37
CA ALA A 139 -10.13 -14.94 -11.49
C ALA A 139 -11.35 -14.08 -11.10
N LEU A 140 -11.17 -12.78 -10.88
CA LEU A 140 -12.28 -11.86 -10.62
C LEU A 140 -13.17 -11.67 -11.86
N ALA A 141 -12.60 -11.65 -13.07
CA ALA A 141 -13.37 -11.58 -14.30
C ALA A 141 -14.25 -12.82 -14.48
N GLU A 142 -13.71 -14.01 -14.23
CA GLU A 142 -14.45 -15.28 -14.28
C GLU A 142 -15.57 -15.30 -13.23
N PHE A 143 -15.30 -14.79 -12.02
CA PHE A 143 -16.32 -14.67 -10.98
C PHE A 143 -17.50 -13.81 -11.44
N HIS A 144 -17.25 -12.66 -12.06
CA HIS A 144 -18.31 -11.80 -12.58
C HIS A 144 -19.14 -12.50 -13.66
N GLU A 145 -18.52 -13.24 -14.59
CA GLU A 145 -19.27 -13.97 -15.61
C GLU A 145 -20.27 -14.99 -15.05
N GLY A 146 -20.03 -15.49 -13.83
CA GLY A 146 -20.93 -16.39 -13.11
C GLY A 146 -22.09 -15.73 -12.36
N LEU A 147 -22.10 -14.39 -12.20
CA LEU A 147 -23.11 -13.68 -11.41
C LEU A 147 -24.45 -13.48 -12.15
N GLY A 148 -24.41 -13.31 -13.47
CA GLY A 148 -25.60 -13.32 -14.33
C GLY A 148 -26.37 -11.98 -14.45
N ASP A 149 -25.86 -10.87 -13.92
CA ASP A 149 -26.41 -9.53 -14.18
C ASP A 149 -25.99 -9.04 -15.59
N ALA A 150 -26.79 -8.15 -16.18
CA ALA A 150 -26.57 -7.58 -17.49
C ALA A 150 -25.24 -6.81 -17.61
N ALA A 151 -24.76 -6.24 -16.49
CA ALA A 151 -23.50 -5.50 -16.45
C ALA A 151 -22.26 -6.40 -16.33
N ASP A 152 -22.41 -7.64 -15.82
CA ASP A 152 -21.28 -8.50 -15.45
C ASP A 152 -20.35 -8.85 -16.62
N PRO A 153 -20.84 -9.21 -17.84
CA PRO A 153 -19.96 -9.49 -18.96
C PRO A 153 -19.08 -8.29 -19.36
N HIS A 154 -19.60 -7.07 -19.17
CA HIS A 154 -18.83 -5.85 -19.43
C HIS A 154 -17.74 -5.64 -18.37
N ILE A 155 -18.05 -5.88 -17.09
CA ILE A 155 -17.09 -5.81 -15.99
C ILE A 155 -15.97 -6.83 -16.19
N ALA A 156 -16.31 -8.09 -16.50
CA ALA A 156 -15.34 -9.14 -16.77
C ALA A 156 -14.39 -8.77 -17.92
N ARG A 157 -14.93 -8.26 -19.04
CA ARG A 157 -14.09 -7.78 -20.16
C ARG A 157 -13.16 -6.65 -19.74
N ARG A 158 -13.63 -5.71 -18.91
CA ARG A 158 -12.81 -4.61 -18.41
C ARG A 158 -11.67 -5.12 -17.52
N LEU A 159 -11.93 -6.10 -16.66
CA LEU A 159 -10.91 -6.70 -15.79
C LEU A 159 -9.81 -7.38 -16.60
N ARG A 160 -10.16 -8.16 -17.62
CA ARG A 160 -9.18 -8.76 -18.55
C ARG A 160 -8.37 -7.71 -19.29
N TYR A 161 -9.02 -6.64 -19.75
CA TYR A 161 -8.30 -5.50 -20.36
C TYR A 161 -7.29 -4.87 -19.38
N LEU A 162 -7.60 -4.74 -18.09
CA LEU A 162 -6.64 -4.21 -17.12
C LEU A 162 -5.44 -5.14 -16.92
N ALA A 163 -5.67 -6.44 -16.89
CA ALA A 163 -4.62 -7.46 -16.82
C ALA A 163 -3.71 -7.37 -18.06
N ASP A 164 -4.28 -7.51 -19.25
CA ASP A 164 -3.51 -7.58 -20.50
C ASP A 164 -2.84 -6.25 -20.86
N GLU A 165 -3.60 -5.15 -20.86
CA GLU A 165 -3.18 -3.89 -21.52
C GLU A 165 -2.59 -2.86 -20.55
N ARG A 166 -2.88 -2.95 -19.25
CA ARG A 166 -2.35 -2.00 -18.25
C ARG A 166 -1.25 -2.63 -17.42
N LEU A 167 -1.52 -3.79 -16.84
CA LEU A 167 -0.53 -4.50 -16.04
C LEU A 167 0.59 -5.06 -16.92
N GLY A 168 0.26 -5.54 -18.12
CA GLY A 168 1.26 -5.96 -19.12
C GLY A 168 2.29 -4.89 -19.46
N VAL A 169 1.88 -3.63 -19.62
CA VAL A 169 2.79 -2.50 -19.88
C VAL A 169 3.70 -2.23 -18.68
N ILE A 170 3.13 -2.16 -17.47
CA ILE A 170 3.91 -1.93 -16.24
C ILE A 170 4.93 -3.05 -16.05
N ARG A 171 4.54 -4.31 -16.25
CA ARG A 171 5.42 -5.47 -16.18
C ARG A 171 6.56 -5.36 -17.19
N SER A 172 6.25 -5.01 -18.44
CA SER A 172 7.27 -4.85 -19.49
C SER A 172 8.28 -3.77 -19.12
N ASP A 173 7.83 -2.58 -18.71
CA ASP A 173 8.70 -1.45 -18.40
C ASP A 173 9.61 -1.75 -17.19
N LEU A 174 9.05 -2.37 -16.14
CA LEU A 174 9.83 -2.77 -14.97
C LEU A 174 10.81 -3.90 -15.30
N SER A 175 10.44 -4.85 -16.16
CA SER A 175 11.35 -5.92 -16.60
C SER A 175 12.53 -5.36 -17.40
N HIS A 176 12.29 -4.38 -18.29
CA HIS A 176 13.35 -3.68 -19.00
C HIS A 176 14.25 -2.91 -18.03
N THR A 177 13.67 -2.15 -17.09
CA THR A 177 14.43 -1.42 -16.06
C THR A 177 15.29 -2.37 -15.23
N ARG A 178 14.75 -3.53 -14.84
CA ARG A 178 15.47 -4.55 -14.09
C ARG A 178 16.64 -5.12 -14.89
N ASN A 179 16.44 -5.42 -16.18
CA ASN A 179 17.51 -5.93 -17.05
C ASN A 179 18.60 -4.87 -17.28
N ASP A 180 18.21 -3.61 -17.51
CA ASP A 180 19.14 -2.49 -17.64
C ASP A 180 19.99 -2.28 -16.38
N LEU A 181 19.46 -2.56 -15.19
CA LEU A 181 20.21 -2.51 -13.94
C LEU A 181 21.11 -3.73 -13.76
N ALA A 182 20.60 -4.92 -14.08
CA ALA A 182 21.36 -6.16 -14.02
C ALA A 182 22.61 -6.10 -14.92
N ASP A 183 22.50 -5.50 -16.12
CA ASP A 183 23.62 -5.41 -17.05
C ASP A 183 24.69 -4.37 -16.64
N ARG A 184 24.39 -3.46 -15.70
CA ARG A 184 25.31 -2.38 -15.31
C ARG A 184 26.38 -2.80 -14.33
N HIS A 185 26.07 -3.65 -13.35
CA HIS A 185 27.00 -4.10 -12.29
C HIS A 185 27.80 -2.97 -11.61
N VAL A 186 27.14 -1.83 -11.30
CA VAL A 186 27.81 -0.67 -10.68
C VAL A 186 27.32 -0.40 -9.26
N PRO A 187 28.19 0.12 -8.36
CA PRO A 187 27.75 0.70 -7.10
C PRO A 187 26.89 1.96 -7.30
N HIS A 188 25.97 2.20 -6.38
CA HIS A 188 25.15 3.41 -6.36
C HIS A 188 26.00 4.62 -5.92
N PRO A 189 26.06 5.73 -6.68
CA PRO A 189 27.02 6.81 -6.45
C PRO A 189 26.84 7.57 -5.13
N GLY A 190 25.63 7.55 -4.56
CA GLY A 190 25.30 8.23 -3.30
C GLY A 190 25.09 7.30 -2.10
N ARG A 191 25.36 5.99 -2.24
CA ARG A 191 25.10 5.01 -1.17
C ARG A 191 26.32 4.11 -1.03
N SER A 192 26.77 3.93 0.20
CA SER A 192 27.88 3.04 0.51
C SER A 192 27.66 2.44 1.89
N ILE A 193 28.10 1.20 2.06
CA ILE A 193 28.15 0.58 3.38
C ILE A 193 29.29 1.24 4.13
N CYS A 194 29.00 1.80 5.30
CA CYS A 194 30.02 2.28 6.22
C CYS A 194 30.81 1.08 6.77
N THR A 195 32.00 0.82 6.23
CA THR A 195 32.89 -0.27 6.67
C THR A 195 33.88 0.14 7.77
N GLU A 196 33.90 1.42 8.16
CA GLU A 196 34.79 1.93 9.20
C GLU A 196 34.37 1.39 10.58
N GLN A 197 35.22 0.56 11.21
CA GLN A 197 35.00 0.15 12.59
C GLN A 197 35.26 1.33 13.54
N VAL A 198 34.28 1.67 14.36
CA VAL A 198 34.44 2.61 15.49
C VAL A 198 35.57 2.12 16.41
N PRO A 199 36.66 2.88 16.59
CA PRO A 199 37.77 2.50 17.46
C PRO A 199 37.33 2.21 18.89
N ALA A 200 37.94 1.21 19.54
CA ALA A 200 37.57 0.76 20.89
C ALA A 200 37.70 1.84 21.99
N ASN A 201 38.39 2.96 21.70
CA ASN A 201 38.61 4.08 22.61
C ASN A 201 37.64 5.26 22.39
N GLU A 202 36.69 5.18 21.44
CA GLU A 202 35.76 6.26 21.18
C GLU A 202 34.59 6.25 22.20
N ARG A 203 34.37 7.40 22.85
CA ARG A 203 33.41 7.54 23.97
C ARG A 203 31.94 7.55 23.53
N GLU A 204 31.68 7.79 22.26
CA GLU A 204 30.33 7.95 21.66
C GLU A 204 30.00 6.81 20.69
N ARG A 205 30.20 5.56 21.11
CA ARG A 205 29.84 4.36 20.31
C ARG A 205 28.38 4.30 19.83
N SER A 206 27.49 5.14 20.38
CA SER A 206 26.05 5.16 20.08
C SER A 206 25.62 6.29 19.12
N ALA A 207 26.52 7.19 18.73
CA ALA A 207 26.16 8.35 17.92
C ALA A 207 26.92 8.34 16.60
N VAL A 208 26.32 7.71 15.58
CA VAL A 208 26.54 7.96 14.15
C VAL A 208 27.96 7.68 13.64
N CYS A 209 28.07 6.72 12.72
CA CYS A 209 29.31 6.42 12.02
C CYS A 209 29.91 7.68 11.35
N ALA A 210 31.22 7.88 11.47
CA ALA A 210 31.97 9.01 10.90
C ALA A 210 32.16 8.91 9.37
N CYS A 211 31.16 8.42 8.65
CA CYS A 211 31.23 8.33 7.20
C CYS A 211 31.21 9.72 6.56
N PRO A 212 32.01 9.96 5.51
CA PRO A 212 31.96 11.21 4.77
C PRO A 212 30.56 11.40 4.18
N PRO A 213 29.98 12.61 4.22
CA PRO A 213 28.68 12.86 3.64
C PRO A 213 28.70 12.56 2.13
N PRO A 214 27.62 12.00 1.56
CA PRO A 214 27.58 11.67 0.14
C PRO A 214 27.89 12.91 -0.71
N PRO A 215 28.60 12.77 -1.84
CA PRO A 215 28.92 13.89 -2.71
C PRO A 215 27.61 14.54 -3.18
N ARG A 216 27.48 15.84 -2.92
CA ARG A 216 26.33 16.62 -3.38
C ARG A 216 26.35 16.63 -4.91
N THR A 217 25.35 16.01 -5.53
CA THR A 217 25.06 16.18 -6.96
C THR A 217 24.70 17.64 -7.20
N VAL A 218 25.63 18.39 -7.77
CA VAL A 218 25.36 19.75 -8.26
C VAL A 218 24.56 19.63 -9.55
N PRO A 219 23.36 20.21 -9.65
CA PRO A 219 22.60 20.18 -10.90
C PRO A 219 23.39 20.90 -12.00
N ALA A 220 23.42 20.29 -13.18
CA ALA A 220 24.09 20.85 -14.36
C ALA A 220 23.52 22.25 -14.67
N PRO A 221 24.38 23.23 -15.05
CA PRO A 221 23.91 24.56 -15.40
C PRO A 221 22.94 24.49 -16.59
N PRO A 222 21.88 25.32 -16.60
CA PRO A 222 20.90 25.32 -17.68
C PRO A 222 21.58 25.68 -19.01
N PRO A 223 21.14 25.07 -20.14
CA PRO A 223 21.66 25.42 -21.45
C PRO A 223 21.39 26.90 -21.78
N PRO A 224 22.27 27.57 -22.54
CA PRO A 224 22.13 28.98 -22.87
C PRO A 224 20.85 29.24 -23.70
N PRO A 225 20.20 30.41 -23.51
CA PRO A 225 18.98 30.74 -24.24
C PRO A 225 19.27 30.89 -25.73
N VAL A 226 18.53 30.13 -26.55
CA VAL A 226 18.54 30.27 -28.01
C VAL A 226 17.83 31.58 -28.34
N ALA A 227 18.59 32.56 -28.85
CA ALA A 227 18.03 33.82 -29.33
C ALA A 227 17.02 33.54 -30.45
N ALA A 228 15.76 33.97 -30.25
CA ALA A 228 14.73 33.95 -31.26
C ALA A 228 15.15 34.85 -32.44
N ALA A 229 15.57 34.24 -33.54
CA ALA A 229 15.79 34.93 -34.79
C ALA A 229 14.43 35.40 -35.36
N MET A 230 14.19 36.69 -35.22
CA MET A 230 13.11 37.43 -35.87
C MET A 230 13.24 37.25 -37.40
N ARG A 231 12.21 36.68 -38.05
CA ARG A 231 12.05 36.76 -39.51
C ARG A 231 10.79 37.57 -39.83
N ARG A 232 11.01 38.63 -40.60
CA ARG A 232 10.02 39.48 -41.27
C ARG A 232 9.25 38.70 -42.33
#